data_AF-A0A7Y5RFK0-F1
#
_entry.id   AF-A0A7Y5RFK0-F1
#
_cell.length_a   1.000
_cell.length_b   1.000
_cell.length_c   1.000
_cell.angle_alpha   90.00
_cell.angle_beta   90.00
_cell.angle_gamma   90.00
#
_symmetry.space_group_name_H-M   'P 1'
#
loop_
_entity.id
_entity.type
_entity.pdbx_description
1 polymer ?
#
loop_
_entity_poly.entity_id
_entity_poly.type
_entity_poly.pdbx_seq_one_letter_code
_entity_poly.pdbx_strand_id
1 'polypeptide(L)'
;MNACTNDARLAWMALILSPGMGAIRSWRTMQRLGDAASLLTLPLTELEGLGLPAAAAQFVADGRALAAAEDEARKAEEAGVAFLTPEDEAYPERLRQIYDPPAVLWLRGDPAILNLPGLAVVGTRHPSTYGQGLAELRARERAA
;
A
#
# COMPACT_ATOMS: atom_id res chain seq x y z
N MET A 1 -6.22 11.04 -15.47
CA MET A 1 -6.15 10.58 -14.06
C MET A 1 -6.55 11.76 -13.20
N ASN A 2 -7.68 11.64 -12.48
CA ASN A 2 -8.31 12.75 -11.77
C ASN A 2 -7.45 13.20 -10.60
N ALA A 3 -7.30 14.51 -10.39
CA ALA A 3 -6.54 15.09 -9.28
C ALA A 3 -6.96 14.51 -7.92
N CYS A 4 -8.27 14.30 -7.70
CA CYS A 4 -8.80 13.70 -6.47
C CYS A 4 -8.27 12.28 -6.18
N THR A 5 -8.05 11.46 -7.20
CA THR A 5 -7.49 10.11 -7.03
C THR A 5 -6.02 10.18 -6.65
N ASN A 6 -5.28 11.17 -7.16
CA ASN A 6 -3.88 11.36 -6.81
C ASN A 6 -3.73 11.83 -5.36
N ASP A 7 -4.55 12.77 -4.92
CA ASP A 7 -4.52 13.29 -3.54
C ASP A 7 -4.87 12.20 -2.53
N ALA A 8 -5.85 11.36 -2.84
CA ALA A 8 -6.21 10.20 -2.01
C ALA A 8 -5.05 9.19 -1.91
N ARG A 9 -4.36 8.90 -3.03
CA ARG A 9 -3.17 8.03 -3.04
C ARG A 9 -2.02 8.59 -2.20
N LEU A 10 -1.75 9.88 -2.33
CA LEU A 10 -0.74 10.57 -1.53
C LEU A 10 -1.11 10.58 -0.04
N ALA A 11 -2.39 10.69 0.31
CA ALA A 11 -2.84 10.63 1.70
C ALA A 11 -2.57 9.26 2.36
N TRP A 12 -2.82 8.16 1.64
CA TRP A 12 -2.47 6.81 2.11
C TRP A 12 -0.97 6.66 2.36
N MET A 13 -0.15 7.18 1.44
CA MET A 13 1.30 7.15 1.58
C MET A 13 1.80 8.05 2.72
N ALA A 14 1.24 9.26 2.84
CA ALA A 14 1.53 10.19 3.93
C ALA A 14 1.27 9.55 5.30
N LEU A 15 0.17 8.78 5.45
CA LEU A 15 -0.07 8.02 6.68
C LEU A 15 0.99 6.97 6.93
N ILE A 16 1.37 6.14 5.96
CA ILE A 16 2.41 5.11 6.17
C ILE A 16 3.76 5.72 6.56
N LEU A 17 4.11 6.87 5.98
CA LEU A 17 5.36 7.57 6.28
C LEU A 17 5.31 8.33 7.61
N SER A 18 4.12 8.51 8.20
CA SER A 18 3.95 9.24 9.45
C SER A 18 4.43 8.42 10.66
N PRO A 19 5.08 9.06 11.67
CA PRO A 19 5.63 8.34 12.81
C PRO A 19 4.60 7.55 13.63
N GLY A 20 4.83 6.25 13.83
CA GLY A 20 3.94 5.40 14.64
C GLY A 20 2.66 4.98 13.92
N MET A 21 2.54 5.29 12.63
CA MET A 21 1.48 4.81 11.76
C MET A 21 1.97 3.55 11.02
N GLY A 22 1.11 2.53 11.00
CA GLY A 22 1.31 1.30 10.24
C GLY A 22 0.01 0.91 9.56
N ALA A 23 0.02 -0.12 8.71
CA ALA A 23 -1.12 -0.49 7.86
C ALA A 23 -2.46 -0.49 8.60
N ILE A 24 -2.59 -1.24 9.69
CA ILE A 24 -3.82 -1.32 10.50
C ILE A 24 -4.30 0.07 10.98
N ARG A 25 -3.40 0.93 11.47
CA ARG A 25 -3.79 2.27 11.96
C ARG A 25 -4.21 3.15 10.80
N SER A 26 -3.46 3.13 9.69
CA SER A 26 -3.80 3.88 8.48
C SER A 26 -5.18 3.48 7.97
N TRP A 27 -5.48 2.18 7.91
CA TRP A 27 -6.81 1.68 7.54
C TRP A 27 -7.92 2.16 8.48
N ARG A 28 -7.70 2.11 9.80
CA ARG A 28 -8.68 2.60 10.77
C ARG A 28 -8.90 4.11 10.64
N THR A 29 -7.84 4.87 10.42
CA THR A 29 -7.93 6.31 10.17
C THR A 29 -8.76 6.58 8.92
N MET A 30 -8.46 5.92 7.80
CA MET A 30 -9.19 6.11 6.55
C MET A 30 -10.66 5.70 6.65
N GLN A 31 -10.97 4.60 7.35
CA GLN A 31 -12.36 4.20 7.62
C GLN A 31 -13.15 5.21 8.46
N ARG A 32 -12.50 5.86 9.44
CA ARG A 32 -13.14 6.90 10.27
C ARG A 32 -13.31 8.21 9.52
N LEU A 33 -12.37 8.53 8.64
CA LEU A 33 -12.36 9.76 7.86
C LEU A 33 -13.34 9.72 6.69
N GLY A 34 -13.46 8.56 6.03
CA GLY A 34 -14.33 8.36 4.86
C GLY A 34 -13.78 8.91 3.55
N ASP A 35 -13.10 10.06 3.58
CA ASP A 35 -12.41 10.64 2.41
C ASP A 35 -10.90 10.79 2.67
N ALA A 36 -10.10 9.96 2.02
CA ALA A 36 -8.65 9.97 2.18
C ALA A 36 -8.01 11.32 1.83
N ALA A 37 -8.48 12.02 0.80
CA ALA A 37 -7.86 13.27 0.34
C ALA A 37 -7.98 14.39 1.39
N SER A 38 -9.09 14.46 2.11
CA SER A 38 -9.33 15.45 3.17
C SER A 38 -8.28 15.42 4.29
N LEU A 39 -7.67 14.25 4.54
CA LEU A 39 -6.65 14.05 5.59
C LEU A 39 -5.55 15.10 5.54
N LEU A 40 -5.11 15.45 4.33
CA LEU A 40 -3.99 16.36 4.09
C LEU A 40 -4.33 17.83 4.40
N THR A 41 -5.61 18.13 4.57
CA THR A 41 -6.14 19.49 4.83
C THR A 41 -6.73 19.67 6.22
N LEU A 42 -6.87 18.58 6.99
CA LEU A 42 -7.48 18.63 8.31
C LEU A 42 -6.62 19.38 9.33
N PRO A 43 -7.24 20.13 10.27
CA PRO A 43 -6.51 20.75 11.36
C PRO A 43 -6.02 19.70 12.36
N LEU A 44 -4.96 20.04 13.10
CA LEU A 44 -4.32 19.17 14.09
C LEU A 44 -5.31 18.54 15.08
N THR A 45 -6.26 19.32 15.59
CA THR A 45 -7.26 18.87 16.57
C THR A 45 -8.16 17.75 16.02
N GLU A 46 -8.49 17.80 14.73
CA GLU A 46 -9.29 16.75 14.10
C GLU A 46 -8.45 15.50 13.83
N LEU A 47 -7.19 15.67 13.42
CA LEU A 47 -6.24 14.57 13.26
C LEU A 47 -6.02 13.81 14.58
N GLU A 48 -5.89 14.51 15.70
CA GLU A 48 -5.84 13.88 17.03
C GLU A 48 -7.15 13.17 17.38
N GLY A 49 -8.30 13.77 17.05
CA GLY A 49 -9.64 13.16 17.22
C GLY A 49 -9.84 11.85 16.45
N LEU A 50 -9.14 11.68 15.31
CA LEU A 50 -9.11 10.44 14.53
C LEU A 50 -8.26 9.33 15.18
N GLY A 51 -7.55 9.64 16.27
CA GLY A 51 -6.73 8.68 17.02
C GLY A 51 -5.32 8.51 16.46
N LEU A 52 -4.81 9.49 15.71
CA LEU A 52 -3.41 9.52 15.32
C LEU A 52 -2.54 9.78 16.57
N PRO A 53 -1.36 9.16 16.67
CA PRO A 53 -0.36 9.60 17.64
C PRO A 53 -0.05 11.09 17.44
N ALA A 54 0.18 11.84 18.52
CA ALA A 54 0.45 13.28 18.45
C ALA A 54 1.58 13.63 17.46
N ALA A 55 2.65 12.81 17.43
CA ALA A 55 3.73 12.98 16.48
C ALA A 55 3.30 12.81 15.01
N ALA A 56 2.40 11.87 14.71
CA ALA A 56 1.84 11.69 13.38
C ALA A 56 0.89 12.83 13.00
N ALA A 57 0.00 13.21 13.92
CA ALA A 57 -0.95 14.30 13.71
C ALA A 57 -0.21 15.62 13.42
N GLN A 58 0.83 15.94 14.18
CA GLN A 58 1.69 17.09 13.93
C GLN A 58 2.42 16.98 12.59
N PHE A 59 2.96 15.79 12.26
CA PHE A 59 3.68 15.56 11.01
C PHE A 59 2.79 15.77 9.78
N VAL A 60 1.51 15.37 9.86
CA VAL A 60 0.51 15.64 8.82
C VAL A 60 0.12 17.13 8.79
N ALA A 61 -0.22 17.72 9.95
CA ALA A 61 -0.65 19.11 10.04
C ALA A 61 0.42 20.13 9.57
N ASP A 62 1.71 19.82 9.78
CA ASP A 62 2.82 20.65 9.31
C ASP A 62 3.04 20.57 7.79
N GLY A 63 2.28 19.73 7.06
CA GLY A 63 2.48 19.44 5.64
C GLY A 63 3.70 18.55 5.34
N ARG A 64 4.45 18.14 6.38
CA ARG A 64 5.64 17.28 6.22
C ARG A 64 5.29 15.90 5.68
N ALA A 65 4.12 15.37 6.06
CA ALA A 65 3.65 14.08 5.54
C ALA A 65 3.36 14.10 4.04
N LEU A 66 2.76 15.20 3.54
CA LEU A 66 2.51 15.38 2.11
C LEU A 66 3.82 15.50 1.34
N ALA A 67 4.73 16.36 1.79
CA ALA A 67 6.03 16.54 1.15
C ALA A 67 6.84 15.23 1.13
N ALA A 68 6.78 14.43 2.20
CA ALA A 68 7.42 13.11 2.25
C ALA A 68 6.76 12.12 1.26
N ALA A 69 5.43 12.12 1.16
CA ALA A 69 4.70 11.28 0.21
C ALA A 69 5.04 11.63 -1.25
N GLU A 70 5.06 12.92 -1.60
CA GLU A 70 5.44 13.38 -2.94
C GLU A 70 6.88 13.00 -3.30
N ASP A 71 7.81 13.17 -2.35
CA ASP A 71 9.22 12.78 -2.54
C ASP A 71 9.36 11.26 -2.73
N GLU A 72 8.64 10.46 -1.94
CA GLU A 72 8.67 9.00 -2.06
C GLU A 72 8.02 8.51 -3.38
N ALA A 73 6.90 9.12 -3.80
CA ALA A 73 6.30 8.87 -5.12
C ALA A 73 7.30 9.12 -6.25
N ARG A 74 7.99 10.27 -6.21
CA ARG A 74 8.98 10.64 -7.22
C ARG A 74 10.14 9.65 -7.25
N LYS A 75 10.69 9.29 -6.09
CA LYS A 75 11.79 8.31 -6.00
C LYS A 75 11.39 6.94 -6.54
N ALA A 76 10.17 6.50 -6.28
CA ALA A 76 9.66 5.26 -6.80
C ALA A 76 9.54 5.31 -8.34
N GLU A 77 9.00 6.40 -8.88
CA GLU A 77 8.92 6.62 -10.33
C GLU A 77 10.30 6.61 -10.98
N GLU A 78 11.28 7.31 -10.41
CA GLU A 78 12.68 7.32 -10.86
C GLU A 78 13.31 5.92 -10.84
N ALA A 79 12.91 5.06 -9.89
CA ALA A 79 13.35 3.68 -9.79
C ALA A 79 12.57 2.70 -10.69
N GLY A 80 11.61 3.19 -11.49
CA GLY A 80 10.71 2.36 -12.31
C GLY A 80 9.76 1.49 -11.48
N VAL A 81 9.41 1.97 -10.29
CA VAL A 81 8.49 1.35 -9.34
C VAL A 81 7.22 2.19 -9.28
N ALA A 82 6.07 1.55 -9.40
CA ALA A 82 4.78 2.18 -9.15
C ALA A 82 4.25 1.76 -7.78
N PHE A 83 3.25 2.47 -7.27
CA PHE A 83 2.54 2.10 -6.06
C PHE A 83 1.04 2.12 -6.28
N LEU A 84 0.33 1.22 -5.59
CA LEU A 84 -1.11 1.16 -5.53
C LEU A 84 -1.58 1.36 -4.10
N THR A 85 -2.69 2.06 -3.94
CA THR A 85 -3.39 2.19 -2.67
C THR A 85 -4.79 1.56 -2.80
N PRO A 86 -5.52 1.36 -1.70
CA PRO A 86 -6.87 0.81 -1.76
C PRO A 86 -7.86 1.61 -2.61
N GLU A 87 -7.56 2.86 -2.93
CA GLU A 87 -8.38 3.73 -3.81
C GLU A 87 -8.16 3.42 -5.29
N ASP A 88 -7.08 2.71 -5.63
CA ASP A 88 -6.77 2.35 -7.01
C ASP A 88 -7.62 1.15 -7.46
N GLU A 89 -8.23 1.24 -8.64
CA GLU A 89 -8.99 0.14 -9.26
C GLU A 89 -8.11 -1.09 -9.54
N ALA A 90 -6.81 -0.87 -9.79
CA ALA A 90 -5.83 -1.93 -9.99
C ALA A 90 -5.41 -2.63 -8.68
N TYR A 91 -5.83 -2.14 -7.51
CA TYR A 91 -5.52 -2.77 -6.24
C TYR A 91 -6.23 -4.15 -6.13
N PRO A 92 -5.51 -5.25 -5.86
CA PRO A 92 -6.10 -6.59 -5.90
C PRO A 92 -7.15 -6.80 -4.81
N GLU A 93 -8.37 -7.15 -5.21
CA GLU A 93 -9.49 -7.38 -4.29
C GLU A 93 -9.18 -8.49 -3.26
N ARG A 94 -8.43 -9.52 -3.68
CA ARG A 94 -7.97 -10.60 -2.78
C ARG A 94 -7.11 -10.09 -1.63
N LEU A 95 -6.28 -9.06 -1.88
CA LEU A 95 -5.47 -8.44 -0.83
C LEU A 95 -6.34 -7.54 0.06
N ARG A 96 -7.35 -6.88 -0.49
CA ARG A 96 -8.27 -6.03 0.29
C ARG A 96 -9.06 -6.84 1.33
N GLN A 97 -9.31 -8.12 1.06
CA GLN A 97 -10.11 -9.01 1.90
C GLN A 97 -9.34 -9.71 3.03
N ILE A 98 -8.01 -9.57 3.10
CA ILE A 98 -7.23 -10.15 4.21
C ILE A 98 -7.40 -9.33 5.49
N TYR A 99 -7.00 -9.90 6.63
CA TYR A 99 -7.15 -9.23 7.93
C TYR A 99 -6.34 -7.93 8.09
N ASP A 100 -5.13 -7.88 7.51
CA ASP A 100 -4.25 -6.71 7.53
C ASP A 100 -3.83 -6.35 6.09
N PRO A 101 -4.73 -5.71 5.31
CA PRO A 101 -4.45 -5.36 3.93
C PRO A 101 -3.34 -4.29 3.87
N PRO A 102 -2.37 -4.40 2.94
CA PRO A 102 -1.33 -3.38 2.83
C PRO A 102 -1.92 -2.05 2.38
N ALA A 103 -1.67 -0.98 3.15
CA ALA A 103 -2.17 0.37 2.85
C ALA A 103 -1.48 1.01 1.61
N VAL A 104 -0.25 0.59 1.29
CA VAL A 104 0.44 0.91 0.04
C VAL A 104 1.13 -0.36 -0.46
N LEU A 105 0.89 -0.69 -1.73
CA LEU A 105 1.49 -1.82 -2.42
C LEU A 105 2.47 -1.31 -3.48
N TRP A 106 3.76 -1.56 -3.29
CA TRP A 106 4.79 -1.24 -4.29
C TRP A 106 4.87 -2.33 -5.35
N LEU A 107 4.95 -1.94 -6.61
CA LEU A 107 5.04 -2.83 -7.75
C LEU A 107 6.11 -2.40 -8.75
N ARG A 108 6.68 -3.38 -9.43
CA ARG A 108 7.58 -3.16 -10.56
C ARG A 108 7.25 -4.20 -11.62
N GLY A 109 6.88 -3.72 -12.80
CA GLY A 109 6.32 -4.55 -13.87
C GLY A 109 4.84 -4.23 -14.12
N ASP A 110 4.12 -5.19 -14.71
CA ASP A 110 2.74 -5.02 -15.16
C ASP A 110 1.72 -5.26 -14.02
N PRO A 111 0.94 -4.24 -13.59
CA PRO A 111 -0.09 -4.40 -12.56
C PRO A 111 -1.23 -5.34 -12.98
N ALA A 112 -1.47 -5.56 -14.28
CA ALA A 112 -2.57 -6.42 -14.75
C ALA A 112 -2.42 -7.88 -14.27
N ILE A 113 -1.17 -8.33 -14.04
CA ILE A 113 -0.85 -9.68 -13.55
C ILE A 113 -1.45 -9.92 -12.15
N LEU A 114 -1.58 -8.88 -11.33
CA LEU A 114 -2.07 -9.02 -9.95
C LEU A 114 -3.53 -9.49 -9.87
N ASN A 115 -4.32 -9.26 -10.93
CA ASN A 115 -5.71 -9.66 -11.01
C ASN A 115 -5.92 -11.01 -11.71
N LEU A 116 -4.86 -11.62 -12.24
CA LEU A 116 -4.92 -12.96 -12.83
C LEU A 116 -5.02 -14.04 -11.73
N PRO A 117 -5.61 -15.20 -12.04
CA PRO A 117 -5.54 -16.36 -11.14
C PRO A 117 -4.09 -16.76 -10.88
N GLY A 118 -3.62 -16.57 -9.64
CA GLY A 118 -2.30 -17.03 -9.19
C GLY A 118 -2.37 -18.23 -8.25
N LEU A 119 -1.33 -19.07 -8.29
CA LEU A 119 -1.06 -20.13 -7.32
C LEU A 119 0.24 -19.81 -6.59
N ALA A 120 0.19 -19.70 -5.26
CA ALA A 120 1.39 -19.53 -4.45
C ALA A 120 2.09 -20.88 -4.26
N VAL A 121 3.39 -20.96 -4.58
CA VAL A 121 4.26 -22.11 -4.31
C VAL A 121 5.25 -21.71 -3.22
N VAL A 122 5.16 -22.34 -2.04
CA VAL A 122 6.02 -22.08 -0.88
C VAL A 122 6.70 -23.37 -0.40
N GLY A 123 7.93 -23.27 0.12
CA GLY A 123 8.72 -24.42 0.52
C GLY A 123 9.93 -24.06 1.39
N THR A 124 10.77 -25.05 1.71
CA THR A 124 12.01 -24.85 2.49
C THR A 124 13.00 -23.93 1.74
N ARG A 125 13.75 -23.11 2.49
CA ARG A 125 14.87 -22.30 1.97
C ARG A 125 16.07 -23.15 1.52
N HIS A 126 16.14 -24.40 1.95
CA HIS A 126 17.15 -25.39 1.56
C HIS A 126 16.47 -26.63 0.99
N PRO A 127 15.92 -26.56 -0.23
CA PRO A 127 15.26 -27.69 -0.86
C PRO A 127 16.29 -28.72 -1.32
N SER A 128 15.90 -30.00 -1.29
CA SER A 128 16.66 -31.04 -2.00
C SER A 128 16.51 -30.86 -3.51
N THR A 129 17.42 -31.44 -4.30
CA THR A 129 17.33 -31.44 -5.77
C THR A 129 15.98 -32.00 -6.26
N TYR A 130 15.47 -33.04 -5.59
CA TYR A 130 14.13 -33.59 -5.86
C TYR A 130 13.02 -32.57 -5.59
N GLY A 131 13.09 -31.86 -4.46
CA GLY A 131 12.10 -30.85 -4.09
C GLY A 131 12.04 -29.68 -5.06
N GLN A 132 13.21 -29.23 -5.57
CA GLN A 132 13.28 -28.21 -6.62
C GLN A 132 12.61 -28.68 -7.91
N GLY A 133 12.98 -29.88 -8.39
CA GLY A 133 12.41 -30.44 -9.62
C GLY A 133 10.90 -30.62 -9.55
N LEU A 134 10.38 -31.07 -8.40
CA LEU A 134 8.94 -31.19 -8.20
C LEU A 134 8.24 -29.82 -8.21
N ALA A 135 8.81 -28.80 -7.55
CA ALA A 135 8.23 -27.46 -7.54
C ALA A 135 8.17 -26.85 -8.95
N GLU A 136 9.23 -27.01 -9.76
CA GLU A 136 9.28 -26.56 -11.14
C GLU A 136 8.23 -27.25 -12.01
N LEU A 137 8.11 -28.59 -11.91
CA LEU A 137 7.11 -29.35 -12.65
C LEU A 137 5.70 -28.86 -12.33
N ARG A 138 5.38 -28.71 -11.04
CA ARG A 138 4.05 -28.27 -10.58
C ARG A 138 3.73 -26.85 -11.02
N ALA A 139 4.70 -25.95 -11.00
CA ALA A 139 4.51 -24.59 -11.49
C ALA A 139 4.19 -24.56 -12.99
N ARG A 140 4.89 -25.38 -13.80
CA ARG A 140 4.63 -25.49 -15.25
C ARG A 140 3.26 -26.07 -15.58
N GLU A 141 2.84 -27.13 -14.88
CA GLU A 141 1.52 -27.76 -15.07
C GLU A 141 0.36 -26.78 -14.83
N ARG A 142 0.56 -25.77 -13.99
CA ARG A 142 -0.48 -24.81 -13.56
C ARG A 142 -0.39 -23.45 -14.25
N ALA A 143 0.66 -23.22 -15.04
CA ALA A 143 0.87 -21.98 -15.79
C ALA A 143 0.23 -22.00 -17.21
N ALA A 144 -0.20 -23.18 -17.67
CA ALA A 144 -0.94 -23.39 -18.92
C ALA A 144 -2.45 -23.33 -18.69
#